data_AF-A0A955BHX2-F1
#
_entry.id   AF-A0A955BHX2-F1
#
_cell.length_a   1.000
_cell.length_b   1.000
_cell.length_c   1.000
_cell.angle_alpha   90.00
_cell.angle_beta   90.00
_cell.angle_gamma   90.00
#
_symmetry.space_group_name_H-M   'P 1'
#
loop_
_entity.id
_entity.type
_entity.pdbx_description
1 polymer ?
#
loop_
_entity_poly.entity_id
_entity_poly.type
_entity_poly.pdbx_seq_one_letter_code
_entity_poly.pdbx_strand_id
1 'polypeptide(L)'
;MAVHLFGIRHHGPGCARSLLTALDELRPDMVVIEGPADAEAALPMAPHEQMKPPVALLIYPADEPRRAVYYPMTVFSPEWQAMRWAASHGVPIRLMDLPQTHQLAISREAEASEEKETFESESNADAKPSDEQSEKASSADTPDEQVWRTDPLALLAEAAGYRDHELWWEEQIERRENATDLFAAILEAMRTVREETGESRPRDLLREAYMRKTLREVRKQNYLRIAVVCGAWHAPVLDEAALDGRCEGCRAVDDNARLKGLPKTKTQCTWIPWTHSRLTFHSGYGAGVHSPGW
;
A
#
# COMPACT_ATOMS: atom_id res chain seq x y z
N MET A 1 24.75 -1.15 -9.36
CA MET A 1 23.55 -0.54 -8.76
C MET A 1 22.86 -1.63 -8.00
N ALA A 2 22.59 -1.46 -6.72
CA ALA A 2 21.93 -2.47 -5.92
C ALA A 2 20.61 -1.90 -5.39
N VAL A 3 19.50 -2.56 -5.75
CA VAL A 3 18.19 -2.34 -5.13
C VAL A 3 18.10 -3.20 -3.86
N HIS A 4 17.85 -2.55 -2.73
CA HIS A 4 17.66 -3.19 -1.43
C HIS A 4 16.20 -3.05 -1.02
N LEU A 5 15.51 -4.18 -0.87
CA LEU A 5 14.10 -4.22 -0.55
C LEU A 5 13.87 -4.34 0.96
N PHE A 6 13.04 -3.46 1.48
CA PHE A 6 12.59 -3.45 2.86
C PHE A 6 11.07 -3.64 2.86
N GLY A 7 10.67 -4.92 2.91
CA GLY A 7 9.28 -5.31 3.07
C GLY A 7 8.79 -5.01 4.49
N ILE A 8 7.84 -4.10 4.62
CA ILE A 8 7.37 -3.58 5.91
C ILE A 8 5.91 -3.95 6.20
N ARG A 9 5.54 -3.76 7.47
CA ARG A 9 4.16 -3.48 7.88
C ARG A 9 4.05 -1.98 8.16
N HIS A 10 3.06 -1.31 7.56
CA HIS A 10 2.88 0.16 7.54
C HIS A 10 2.82 0.83 8.93
N HIS A 11 2.56 0.05 9.99
CA HIS A 11 2.39 0.52 11.37
C HIS A 11 3.03 -0.43 12.40
N GLY A 12 4.28 -0.84 12.17
CA GLY A 12 5.04 -1.72 13.07
C GLY A 12 6.20 -1.01 13.78
N PRO A 13 6.20 -0.85 15.12
CA PRO A 13 7.28 -0.15 15.84
C PRO A 13 8.65 -0.83 15.76
N GLY A 14 8.71 -2.16 15.88
CA GLY A 14 9.91 -2.96 15.65
C GLY A 14 10.30 -3.05 14.18
N CYS A 15 9.32 -3.07 13.27
CA CYS A 15 9.60 -2.94 11.83
C CYS A 15 10.26 -1.59 11.52
N ALA A 16 9.74 -0.49 12.06
CA ALA A 16 10.27 0.86 11.89
C ALA A 16 11.68 1.01 12.49
N ARG A 17 11.91 0.45 13.68
CA ARG A 17 13.24 0.40 14.31
C ARG A 17 14.24 -0.38 13.45
N SER A 18 13.85 -1.55 12.98
CA SER A 18 14.69 -2.40 12.13
C SER A 18 15.03 -1.73 10.80
N LEU A 19 14.06 -1.02 10.21
CA LEU A 19 14.27 -0.24 8.99
C LEU A 19 15.30 0.87 9.20
N LEU A 20 15.21 1.63 10.30
CA LEU A 20 16.18 2.68 10.60
C LEU A 20 17.61 2.13 10.72
N THR A 21 17.78 1.02 11.46
CA THR A 21 19.08 0.32 11.54
C THR A 21 19.59 -0.07 10.15
N ALA A 22 18.72 -0.65 9.32
CA ALA A 22 19.10 -1.08 7.98
C ALA A 22 19.48 0.10 7.06
N LEU A 23 18.79 1.25 7.19
CA LEU A 23 19.14 2.47 6.45
C LEU A 23 20.49 3.05 6.90
N ASP A 24 20.78 3.05 8.20
CA ASP A 24 22.06 3.51 8.76
C ASP A 24 23.26 2.64 8.32
N GLU A 25 23.03 1.33 8.21
CA GLU A 25 24.03 0.37 7.72
C GLU A 25 24.22 0.49 6.19
N LEU A 26 23.13 0.52 5.44
CA LEU A 26 23.16 0.58 3.97
C LEU A 26 23.69 1.94 3.47
N ARG A 27 23.34 3.03 4.15
CA ARG A 27 23.58 4.42 3.72
C ARG A 27 23.15 4.66 2.28
N PRO A 28 21.87 4.43 1.93
CA PRO A 28 21.39 4.60 0.56
C PRO A 28 21.62 6.03 0.06
N ASP A 29 21.83 6.18 -1.25
CA ASP A 29 21.88 7.48 -1.93
C ASP A 29 20.55 7.82 -2.63
N MET A 30 19.55 6.95 -2.52
CA MET A 30 18.16 7.16 -2.90
C MET A 30 17.23 6.30 -2.03
N VAL A 31 16.16 6.90 -1.51
CA VAL A 31 15.09 6.18 -0.81
C VAL A 31 13.81 6.23 -1.66
N VAL A 32 13.27 5.07 -2.01
CA VAL A 32 12.01 4.93 -2.75
C VAL A 32 10.98 4.34 -1.80
N ILE A 33 9.86 5.02 -1.61
CA ILE A 33 8.85 4.67 -0.60
C ILE A 33 7.53 4.35 -1.29
N GLU A 34 6.86 3.29 -0.87
CA GLU A 34 5.48 3.01 -1.25
C GLU A 34 4.58 4.18 -0.84
N GLY A 35 4.03 4.84 -1.84
CA GLY A 35 3.15 5.98 -1.68
C GLY A 35 2.70 6.49 -3.03
N PRO A 36 1.51 7.10 -3.12
CA PRO A 36 0.96 7.57 -4.39
C PRO A 36 1.88 8.64 -4.98
N ALA A 37 2.35 8.44 -6.22
CA ALA A 37 3.38 9.33 -6.78
C ALA A 37 2.92 10.79 -6.96
N ASP A 38 1.61 11.05 -7.01
CA ASP A 38 1.04 12.40 -7.01
C ASP A 38 1.04 13.08 -5.62
N ALA A 39 1.57 12.44 -4.58
CA ALA A 39 1.83 13.05 -3.27
C ALA A 39 3.28 13.55 -3.10
N GLU A 40 4.18 13.36 -4.06
CA GLU A 40 5.60 13.76 -3.92
C GLU A 40 5.77 15.23 -3.55
N ALA A 41 4.92 16.11 -4.09
CA ALA A 41 4.96 17.55 -3.82
C ALA A 41 4.67 17.92 -2.34
N ALA A 42 4.01 17.03 -1.58
CA ALA A 42 3.73 17.25 -0.17
C ALA A 42 4.88 16.81 0.75
N LEU A 43 5.81 15.97 0.27
CA LEU A 43 6.92 15.42 1.06
C LEU A 43 7.82 16.46 1.74
N PRO A 44 8.15 17.62 1.13
CA PRO A 44 9.02 18.61 1.78
C PRO A 44 8.52 19.13 3.13
N MET A 45 7.23 18.97 3.44
CA MET A 45 6.67 19.34 4.75
C MET A 45 6.88 18.28 5.84
N ALA A 46 7.08 17.00 5.48
CA ALA A 46 7.26 15.91 6.45
C ALA A 46 8.41 16.13 7.46
N PRO A 47 9.60 16.65 7.07
CA PRO A 47 10.67 16.88 8.02
C PRO A 47 10.51 18.14 8.89
N HIS A 48 9.46 18.94 8.69
CA HIS A 48 9.26 20.15 9.49
C HIS A 48 9.05 19.82 10.98
N GLU A 49 9.68 20.56 11.89
CA GLU A 49 9.67 20.25 13.33
C GLU A 49 8.27 20.30 13.97
N GLN A 50 7.37 21.12 13.40
CA GLN A 50 5.98 21.20 13.85
C GLN A 50 5.10 20.05 13.30
N MET A 51 5.60 19.27 12.33
CA MET A 51 4.89 18.12 11.79
C MET A 51 5.02 16.94 12.76
N LYS A 52 4.06 16.84 13.69
CA LYS A 52 4.03 15.82 14.74
C LYS A 52 2.95 14.76 14.43
N PRO A 53 3.34 13.51 14.12
CA PRO A 53 2.37 12.43 13.94
C PRO A 53 1.51 12.19 15.21
N PRO A 54 0.27 11.69 15.07
CA PRO A 54 -0.33 11.20 13.83
C PRO A 54 -0.72 12.29 12.84
N VAL A 55 -0.32 12.11 11.59
CA VAL A 55 -0.67 12.97 10.45
C VAL A 55 -1.12 12.08 9.29
N ALA A 56 -1.82 12.64 8.31
CA ALA A 56 -2.17 11.90 7.11
C ALA A 56 -1.91 12.74 5.86
N LEU A 57 -1.44 12.10 4.79
CA LEU A 57 -1.61 12.66 3.45
C LEU A 57 -3.08 12.49 3.09
N LEU A 58 -3.76 13.62 2.87
CA LEU A 58 -5.11 13.70 2.34
C LEU A 58 -5.00 13.92 0.83
N ILE A 59 -5.55 13.00 0.04
CA ILE A 59 -5.62 13.13 -1.42
C ILE A 59 -7.06 13.03 -1.85
N TYR A 60 -7.52 13.98 -2.66
CA TYR A 60 -8.93 14.06 -3.06
C TYR A 60 -9.06 14.66 -4.47
N PRO A 61 -10.13 14.32 -5.20
CA PRO A 61 -10.39 14.94 -6.48
C PRO A 61 -10.98 16.35 -6.26
N ALA A 62 -10.48 17.34 -7.00
CA ALA A 62 -10.81 18.74 -6.74
C ALA A 62 -12.30 19.08 -6.97
N ASP A 63 -12.96 18.33 -7.84
CA ASP A 63 -14.38 18.44 -8.17
C ASP A 63 -15.30 17.71 -7.19
N GLU A 64 -14.77 16.79 -6.37
CA GLU A 64 -15.56 15.95 -5.49
C GLU A 64 -14.79 15.56 -4.20
N PRO A 65 -14.52 16.51 -3.29
CA PRO A 65 -13.66 16.27 -2.11
C PRO A 65 -14.13 15.16 -1.17
N ARG A 66 -15.41 14.76 -1.22
CA ARG A 66 -15.97 13.65 -0.44
C ARG A 66 -15.31 12.30 -0.76
N ARG A 67 -14.73 12.13 -1.95
CA ARG A 67 -13.99 10.92 -2.37
C ARG A 67 -12.52 10.95 -1.93
N ALA A 68 -12.26 11.54 -0.77
CA ALA A 68 -10.92 11.64 -0.22
C ALA A 68 -10.38 10.28 0.20
N VAL A 69 -9.09 10.06 -0.01
CA VAL A 69 -8.32 8.98 0.60
C VAL A 69 -7.30 9.56 1.57
N TYR A 70 -6.98 8.75 2.56
CA TYR A 70 -6.08 9.12 3.64
C TYR A 70 -4.94 8.11 3.68
N TYR A 71 -3.73 8.61 3.84
CA TYR A 71 -2.54 7.83 4.16
C TYR A 71 -2.00 8.29 5.51
N PRO A 72 -2.59 7.76 6.61
CA PRO A 72 -2.15 8.05 7.95
C PRO A 72 -0.73 7.55 8.20
N MET A 73 -0.01 8.28 9.03
CA MET A 73 1.36 7.99 9.42
C MET A 73 1.52 8.33 10.88
N THR A 74 2.24 7.48 11.60
CA THR A 74 2.58 7.66 13.01
C THR A 74 4.10 7.68 13.20
N VAL A 75 4.54 7.94 14.42
CA VAL A 75 5.95 7.77 14.80
C VAL A 75 6.45 6.33 14.65
N PHE A 76 5.57 5.35 14.52
CA PHE A 76 5.93 3.95 14.29
C PHE A 76 5.59 3.47 12.86
N SER A 77 5.26 4.39 11.95
CA SER A 77 5.20 4.07 10.52
C SER A 77 6.61 4.00 9.93
N PRO A 78 7.04 2.86 9.37
CA PRO A 78 8.36 2.76 8.75
C PRO A 78 8.58 3.77 7.61
N GLU A 79 7.54 4.12 6.86
CA GLU A 79 7.57 5.13 5.80
C GLU A 79 7.82 6.53 6.36
N TRP A 80 7.15 6.87 7.46
CA TRP A 80 7.40 8.12 8.19
C TRP A 80 8.86 8.19 8.66
N GLN A 81 9.36 7.10 9.22
CA GLN A 81 10.75 7.01 9.65
C GLN A 81 11.73 7.12 8.48
N ALA A 82 11.45 6.47 7.35
CA ALA A 82 12.26 6.58 6.14
C ALA A 82 12.30 8.01 5.58
N MET A 83 11.16 8.70 5.55
CA MET A 83 11.09 10.12 5.13
C MET A 83 11.93 11.02 6.05
N ARG A 84 11.80 10.85 7.37
CA ARG A 84 12.57 11.60 8.36
C ARG A 84 14.07 11.32 8.26
N TRP A 85 14.44 10.04 8.13
CA TRP A 85 15.82 9.60 7.98
C TRP A 85 16.45 10.21 6.72
N ALA A 86 15.79 10.09 5.57
CA ALA A 86 16.30 10.60 4.30
C ALA A 86 16.48 12.12 4.34
N ALA A 87 15.51 12.85 4.89
CA ALA A 87 15.62 14.30 5.07
C ALA A 87 16.80 14.69 5.97
N SER A 88 17.03 13.98 7.09
CA SER A 88 18.15 14.25 7.99
C SER A 88 19.54 13.95 7.39
N HIS A 89 19.59 13.06 6.41
CA HIS A 89 20.83 12.66 5.72
C HIS A 89 21.02 13.34 4.35
N GLY A 90 20.08 14.22 3.94
CA GLY A 90 20.11 14.85 2.62
C GLY A 90 19.94 13.87 1.45
N VAL A 91 19.31 12.72 1.69
CA VAL A 91 19.07 11.69 0.69
C VAL A 91 17.75 11.98 -0.03
N PRO A 92 17.71 11.98 -1.37
CA PRO A 92 16.47 12.22 -2.11
C PRO A 92 15.46 11.09 -1.88
N ILE A 93 14.18 11.47 -1.92
CA ILE A 93 13.05 10.55 -1.80
C ILE A 93 12.31 10.51 -3.12
N ARG A 94 11.84 9.32 -3.52
CA ARG A 94 10.84 9.12 -4.57
C ARG A 94 9.68 8.32 -4.02
N LEU A 95 8.46 8.65 -4.43
CA LEU A 95 7.31 7.81 -4.15
C LEU A 95 7.08 6.85 -5.31
N MET A 96 6.80 5.59 -4.97
CA MET A 96 6.43 4.57 -5.93
C MET A 96 5.09 3.97 -5.51
N ASP A 97 4.05 4.29 -6.25
CA ASP A 97 2.78 3.58 -6.26
C ASP A 97 1.91 4.23 -7.34
N LEU A 98 0.86 3.53 -7.76
CA LEU A 98 -0.12 4.06 -8.69
C LEU A 98 -0.66 5.40 -8.15
N PRO A 99 -0.58 6.50 -8.92
CA PRO A 99 -1.13 7.78 -8.50
C PRO A 99 -2.62 7.73 -8.17
N GLN A 100 -3.06 8.54 -7.21
CA GLN A 100 -4.47 8.64 -6.87
C GLN A 100 -5.31 9.26 -7.99
N THR A 101 -4.73 10.05 -8.89
CA THR A 101 -5.39 10.49 -10.12
C THR A 101 -6.00 9.31 -10.91
N HIS A 102 -5.36 8.14 -10.87
CA HIS A 102 -5.87 6.93 -11.52
C HIS A 102 -6.79 6.13 -10.61
N GLN A 103 -6.37 5.87 -9.37
CA GLN A 103 -7.11 5.03 -8.44
C GLN A 103 -8.52 5.57 -8.16
N LEU A 104 -8.65 6.88 -7.91
CA LEU A 104 -9.95 7.53 -7.67
C LEU A 104 -10.83 7.55 -8.91
N ALA A 105 -10.24 7.68 -10.10
CA ALA A 105 -11.00 7.66 -11.34
C ALA A 105 -11.55 6.25 -11.64
N ILE A 106 -10.75 5.22 -11.42
CA ILE A 106 -11.18 3.81 -11.54
C ILE A 106 -12.32 3.51 -10.57
N SER A 107 -12.19 3.91 -9.29
CA SER A 107 -13.27 3.75 -8.29
C SER A 107 -14.55 4.45 -8.71
N ARG A 108 -14.45 5.68 -9.23
CA ARG A 108 -15.60 6.46 -9.72
C ARG A 108 -16.32 5.76 -10.88
N GLU A 109 -15.57 5.18 -11.82
CA GLU A 109 -16.14 4.44 -12.95
C GLU A 109 -16.78 3.11 -12.54
N ALA A 110 -16.19 2.41 -11.57
CA ALA A 110 -16.76 1.17 -11.01
C ALA A 110 -18.12 1.44 -10.35
N GLU A 111 -18.16 2.40 -9.41
CA GLU A 111 -19.41 2.79 -8.71
C GLU A 111 -20.49 3.28 -9.69
N ALA A 112 -20.12 4.06 -10.71
CA ALA A 112 -21.07 4.51 -11.72
C ALA A 112 -21.59 3.39 -12.63
N SER A 113 -20.85 2.27 -12.74
CA SER A 113 -21.28 1.08 -13.48
C SER A 113 -22.22 0.24 -12.62
N GLU A 114 -21.89 0.03 -11.34
CA GLU A 114 -22.74 -0.65 -10.36
C GLU A 114 -24.10 0.04 -10.17
N GLU A 115 -24.11 1.38 -10.08
CA GLU A 115 -25.35 2.16 -10.01
C GLU A 115 -26.22 1.91 -11.25
N LYS A 116 -25.65 1.91 -12.46
CA LYS A 116 -26.39 1.66 -13.70
C LYS A 116 -26.96 0.24 -13.75
N GLU A 117 -26.17 -0.76 -13.37
CA GLU A 117 -26.64 -2.15 -13.32
C GLU A 117 -27.79 -2.32 -12.32
N THR A 118 -27.70 -1.64 -11.17
CA THR A 118 -28.78 -1.62 -10.17
C THR A 118 -30.05 -0.99 -10.72
N PHE A 119 -29.95 0.21 -11.32
CA PHE A 119 -31.08 0.90 -11.94
C PHE A 119 -31.71 0.09 -13.11
N GLU A 120 -30.89 -0.57 -13.93
CA GLU A 120 -31.37 -1.45 -15.02
C GLU A 120 -32.04 -2.71 -14.49
N SER A 121 -31.56 -3.27 -13.38
CA SER A 121 -32.19 -4.42 -12.72
C SER A 121 -33.53 -4.06 -12.06
N GLU A 122 -33.63 -2.90 -11.41
CA GLU A 122 -34.86 -2.41 -10.78
C GLU A 122 -35.90 -1.99 -11.83
N SER A 123 -35.49 -1.37 -12.93
CA SER A 123 -36.40 -0.99 -14.02
C SER A 123 -36.96 -2.18 -14.82
N ASN A 124 -36.23 -3.30 -14.87
CA ASN A 124 -36.73 -4.56 -15.46
C ASN A 124 -37.60 -5.39 -14.51
N ALA A 125 -37.61 -5.09 -13.20
CA ALA A 125 -38.43 -5.77 -12.20
C ALA A 125 -39.92 -5.34 -12.22
N ASP A 126 -40.27 -4.28 -12.94
CA ASP A 126 -41.65 -3.74 -13.04
C ASP A 126 -42.58 -4.54 -13.99
N ALA A 127 -42.22 -5.79 -14.32
CA ALA A 127 -42.99 -6.69 -15.17
C ALA A 127 -43.40 -8.00 -14.48
N LYS A 128 -43.90 -7.94 -13.24
CA LYS A 128 -45.00 -8.77 -12.66
C LYS A 128 -45.08 -8.60 -11.13
N PRO A 129 -46.27 -8.49 -10.52
CA PRO A 129 -46.39 -8.49 -9.08
C PRO A 129 -46.46 -9.92 -8.54
N SER A 130 -45.68 -10.23 -7.51
CA SER A 130 -46.05 -11.26 -6.53
C SER A 130 -45.69 -10.76 -5.14
N ASP A 131 -46.74 -10.63 -4.33
CA ASP A 131 -46.72 -10.40 -2.89
C ASP A 131 -45.77 -11.39 -2.17
N GLU A 132 -44.84 -10.88 -1.38
CA GLU A 132 -44.74 -11.19 0.04
C GLU A 132 -43.70 -10.29 0.75
N GLN A 133 -44.25 -9.46 1.62
CA GLN A 133 -43.71 -8.82 2.83
C GLN A 133 -42.21 -8.50 2.96
N SER A 134 -42.00 -7.19 2.97
CA SER A 134 -40.86 -6.43 3.46
C SER A 134 -40.42 -6.74 4.89
N GLU A 135 -39.12 -7.00 5.05
CA GLU A 135 -38.33 -6.45 6.16
C GLU A 135 -37.16 -5.65 5.58
N LYS A 136 -37.32 -4.32 5.57
CA LYS A 136 -36.25 -3.36 5.30
C LYS A 136 -35.33 -3.31 6.52
N ALA A 137 -34.15 -3.91 6.42
CA ALA A 137 -32.98 -3.46 7.14
C ALA A 137 -32.12 -2.65 6.18
N SER A 138 -31.77 -1.43 6.57
CA SER A 138 -30.92 -0.51 5.81
C SER A 138 -29.59 -1.17 5.45
N SER A 139 -29.34 -1.38 4.15
CA SER A 139 -28.06 -1.82 3.61
C SER A 139 -27.09 -0.64 3.61
N ALA A 140 -26.49 -0.38 4.77
CA ALA A 140 -25.16 0.21 4.83
C ALA A 140 -24.16 -0.85 4.36
N ASP A 141 -23.27 -0.47 3.44
CA ASP A 141 -22.20 -1.27 2.84
C ASP A 141 -22.63 -2.64 2.29
N THR A 142 -22.80 -2.75 0.97
CA THR A 142 -22.50 -4.00 0.27
C THR A 142 -21.01 -3.99 -0.08
N PRO A 143 -20.15 -4.77 0.62
CA PRO A 143 -18.77 -4.94 0.23
C PRO A 143 -18.76 -5.85 -0.99
N ASP A 144 -18.46 -5.26 -2.14
CA ASP A 144 -18.22 -5.97 -3.38
C ASP A 144 -17.19 -7.10 -3.17
N GLU A 145 -17.53 -8.29 -3.64
CA GLU A 145 -16.76 -9.54 -3.69
C GLU A 145 -15.65 -9.71 -2.62
N GLN A 146 -16.03 -10.17 -1.42
CA GLN A 146 -15.15 -10.99 -0.58
C GLN A 146 -14.85 -12.32 -1.28
N VAL A 147 -13.99 -12.32 -2.30
CA VAL A 147 -13.18 -13.49 -2.61
C VAL A 147 -12.23 -13.63 -1.42
N TRP A 148 -12.64 -14.43 -0.44
CA TRP A 148 -11.84 -14.80 0.74
C TRP A 148 -10.53 -15.43 0.27
N ARG A 149 -9.52 -14.59 -0.01
CA ARG A 149 -8.14 -15.04 -0.09
C ARG A 149 -7.53 -14.96 1.29
N THR A 150 -6.86 -16.05 1.64
CA THR A 150 -6.16 -16.19 2.90
C THR A 150 -5.20 -15.02 3.07
N ASP A 151 -5.28 -14.35 4.22
CA ASP A 151 -4.30 -13.36 4.61
C ASP A 151 -2.89 -14.01 4.54
N PRO A 152 -1.96 -13.44 3.75
CA PRO A 152 -0.60 -13.98 3.64
C PRO A 152 0.08 -14.19 5.00
N LEU A 153 -0.18 -13.30 5.96
CA LEU A 153 0.35 -13.44 7.31
C LEU A 153 -0.31 -14.59 8.07
N ALA A 154 -1.60 -14.84 7.84
CA ALA A 154 -2.30 -15.99 8.41
C ALA A 154 -1.75 -17.33 7.90
N LEU A 155 -1.40 -17.42 6.61
CA LEU A 155 -0.76 -18.63 6.06
C LEU A 155 0.60 -18.91 6.71
N LEU A 156 1.43 -17.87 6.85
CA LEU A 156 2.74 -17.98 7.49
C LEU A 156 2.62 -18.35 8.97
N ALA A 157 1.67 -17.72 9.68
CA ALA A 157 1.39 -18.01 11.07
C ALA A 157 0.91 -19.46 11.26
N GLU A 158 -0.03 -19.92 10.44
CA GLU A 158 -0.53 -21.30 10.49
C GLU A 158 0.59 -22.31 10.22
N ALA A 159 1.41 -22.09 9.19
CA ALA A 159 2.56 -22.93 8.88
C ALA A 159 3.59 -22.98 10.02
N ALA A 160 3.71 -21.90 10.80
CA ALA A 160 4.56 -21.81 11.99
C ALA A 160 3.89 -22.36 13.27
N GLY A 161 2.64 -22.85 13.21
CA GLY A 161 1.90 -23.38 14.35
C GLY A 161 1.17 -22.35 15.20
N TYR A 162 1.04 -21.11 14.71
CA TYR A 162 0.30 -20.03 15.36
C TYR A 162 -1.15 -20.02 14.91
N ARG A 163 -2.07 -19.70 15.84
CA ARG A 163 -3.49 -19.48 15.55
C ARG A 163 -3.83 -18.02 15.28
N ASP A 164 -2.93 -17.12 15.67
CA ASP A 164 -3.08 -15.69 15.58
C ASP A 164 -1.86 -15.13 14.83
N HIS A 165 -2.12 -14.55 13.65
CA HIS A 165 -1.08 -13.99 12.79
C HIS A 165 -0.50 -12.68 13.33
N GLU A 166 -1.27 -11.95 14.13
CA GLU A 166 -0.78 -10.77 14.83
C GLU A 166 0.26 -11.20 15.86
N LEU A 167 -0.04 -12.23 16.66
CA LEU A 167 0.94 -12.77 17.62
C LEU A 167 2.20 -13.29 16.94
N TRP A 168 2.06 -14.00 15.81
CA TRP A 168 3.21 -14.45 15.03
C TRP A 168 4.06 -13.26 14.56
N TRP A 169 3.45 -12.22 13.98
CA TRP A 169 4.18 -11.03 13.54
C TRP A 169 4.86 -10.31 14.71
N GLU A 170 4.16 -10.14 15.83
CA GLU A 170 4.70 -9.51 17.05
C GLU A 170 5.96 -10.24 17.57
N GLU A 171 5.93 -11.57 17.63
CA GLU A 171 7.05 -12.36 18.13
C GLU A 171 8.22 -12.43 17.14
N GLN A 172 7.94 -12.62 15.85
CA GLN A 172 8.98 -12.82 14.83
C GLN A 172 9.62 -11.51 14.36
N ILE A 173 8.86 -10.41 14.36
CA ILE A 173 9.27 -9.13 13.76
C ILE A 173 9.36 -8.02 14.81
N GLU A 174 8.27 -7.73 15.52
CA GLU A 174 8.18 -6.49 16.32
C GLU A 174 9.06 -6.53 17.59
N ARG A 175 9.15 -7.70 18.23
CA ARG A 175 9.99 -7.93 19.42
C ARG A 175 11.45 -8.21 19.08
N ARG A 176 11.79 -8.38 17.80
CA ARG A 176 13.14 -8.71 17.41
C ARG A 176 14.08 -7.53 17.69
N GLU A 177 15.14 -7.80 18.45
CA GLU A 177 16.18 -6.80 18.75
C GLU A 177 17.25 -6.76 17.65
N ASN A 178 17.56 -7.91 17.07
CA ASN A 178 18.53 -8.03 15.98
C ASN A 178 17.83 -8.11 14.61
N ALA A 179 17.95 -7.03 13.83
CA ALA A 179 17.37 -6.91 12.49
C ALA A 179 18.18 -7.60 11.37
N THR A 180 19.32 -8.25 11.67
CA THR A 180 20.13 -8.95 10.65
C THR A 180 19.27 -9.94 9.85
N ASP A 181 19.35 -9.83 8.52
CA ASP A 181 18.62 -10.62 7.54
C ASP A 181 17.08 -10.60 7.65
N LEU A 182 16.51 -9.73 8.50
CA LEU A 182 15.06 -9.65 8.71
C LEU A 182 14.29 -9.45 7.41
N PHE A 183 14.69 -8.45 6.62
CA PHE A 183 14.00 -8.13 5.38
C PHE A 183 14.23 -9.16 4.27
N ALA A 184 15.38 -9.84 4.29
CA ALA A 184 15.63 -10.97 3.39
C ALA A 184 14.69 -12.15 3.71
N ALA A 185 14.52 -12.46 5.01
CA ALA A 185 13.59 -13.49 5.45
C ALA A 185 12.12 -13.13 5.14
N ILE A 186 11.71 -11.87 5.34
CA ILE A 186 10.37 -11.39 4.95
C ILE A 186 10.16 -11.54 3.44
N LEU A 187 11.16 -11.15 2.63
CA LEU A 187 11.09 -11.25 1.17
C LEU A 187 10.92 -12.71 0.72
N GLU A 188 11.69 -13.63 1.31
CA GLU A 188 11.60 -15.07 1.04
C GLU A 188 10.22 -15.62 1.43
N ALA A 189 9.75 -15.32 2.64
CA ALA A 189 8.44 -15.77 3.12
C ALA A 189 7.29 -15.28 2.21
N MET A 190 7.29 -13.99 1.84
CA MET A 190 6.26 -13.43 0.97
C MET A 190 6.32 -13.98 -0.45
N ARG A 191 7.52 -14.29 -0.95
CA ARG A 191 7.69 -14.97 -2.25
C ARG A 191 7.04 -16.36 -2.22
N THR A 192 7.32 -17.15 -1.18
CA THR A 192 6.73 -18.49 -1.02
C THR A 192 5.21 -18.42 -0.97
N VAL A 193 4.64 -17.50 -0.19
CA VAL A 193 3.17 -17.36 -0.13
C VAL A 193 2.59 -17.01 -1.50
N ARG A 194 3.22 -16.09 -2.25
CA ARG A 194 2.76 -15.70 -3.59
C ARG A 194 2.80 -16.86 -4.58
N GLU A 195 3.83 -17.71 -4.52
CA GLU A 195 3.97 -18.90 -5.36
C GLU A 195 2.86 -19.93 -5.09
N GLU A 196 2.44 -20.10 -3.84
CA GLU A 196 1.38 -21.03 -3.44
C GLU A 196 -0.04 -20.50 -3.71
N THR A 197 -0.29 -19.21 -3.46
CA THR A 197 -1.66 -18.65 -3.55
C THR A 197 -2.03 -18.12 -4.94
N GLY A 198 -1.05 -17.90 -5.81
CA GLY A 198 -1.27 -17.32 -7.13
C GLY A 198 -1.62 -15.82 -7.14
N GLU A 199 -1.91 -15.34 -8.35
CA GLU A 199 -1.80 -13.96 -8.84
C GLU A 199 -2.52 -12.88 -8.01
N SER A 200 -1.92 -11.71 -7.85
CA SER A 200 -2.39 -10.56 -7.06
C SER A 200 -3.71 -9.93 -7.54
N ARG A 201 -4.37 -9.15 -6.67
CA ARG A 201 -5.65 -8.47 -6.98
C ARG A 201 -5.48 -7.58 -8.24
N PRO A 202 -6.51 -7.38 -9.09
CA PRO A 202 -6.39 -6.52 -10.27
C PRO A 202 -5.81 -5.13 -9.97
N ARG A 203 -6.20 -4.55 -8.82
CA ARG A 203 -5.63 -3.29 -8.31
C ARG A 203 -4.14 -3.39 -8.03
N ASP A 204 -3.68 -4.45 -7.37
CA ASP A 204 -2.27 -4.65 -7.06
C ASP A 204 -1.43 -4.81 -8.34
N LEU A 205 -1.95 -5.47 -9.37
CA LEU A 205 -1.25 -5.59 -10.66
C LEU A 205 -0.96 -4.21 -11.29
N LEU A 206 -1.89 -3.26 -11.16
CA LEU A 206 -1.68 -1.88 -11.63
C LEU A 206 -0.66 -1.13 -10.75
N ARG A 207 -0.76 -1.28 -9.42
CA ARG A 207 0.18 -0.69 -8.45
C ARG A 207 1.60 -1.18 -8.67
N GLU A 208 1.78 -2.50 -8.72
CA GLU A 208 3.07 -3.16 -8.93
C GLU A 208 3.68 -2.82 -10.29
N ALA A 209 2.87 -2.69 -11.35
CA ALA A 209 3.33 -2.21 -12.65
C ALA A 209 3.88 -0.77 -12.57
N TYR A 210 3.21 0.11 -11.84
CA TYR A 210 3.67 1.48 -11.62
C TYR A 210 4.94 1.53 -10.76
N MET A 211 5.00 0.71 -9.69
CA MET A 211 6.18 0.60 -8.83
C MET A 211 7.40 0.14 -9.63
N ARG A 212 7.29 -0.95 -10.41
CA ARG A 212 8.38 -1.42 -11.28
C ARG A 212 8.79 -0.39 -12.32
N LYS A 213 7.83 0.31 -12.94
CA LYS A 213 8.12 1.40 -13.89
C LYS A 213 8.96 2.50 -13.22
N THR A 214 8.55 2.94 -12.03
CA THR A 214 9.25 3.97 -11.25
C THR A 214 10.66 3.52 -10.88
N LEU A 215 10.82 2.29 -10.37
CA LEU A 215 12.13 1.75 -10.02
C LEU A 215 13.07 1.63 -11.22
N ARG A 216 12.57 1.24 -12.39
CA ARG A 216 13.38 1.24 -13.62
C ARG A 216 13.82 2.64 -14.05
N GLU A 217 13.00 3.66 -13.80
CA GLU A 217 13.38 5.06 -14.04
C GLU A 217 14.44 5.52 -13.04
N VAL A 218 14.30 5.17 -11.76
CA VAL A 218 15.30 5.46 -10.71
C VAL A 218 16.64 4.77 -10.99
N ARG A 219 16.65 3.50 -11.43
CA ARG A 219 17.88 2.76 -11.83
C ARG A 219 18.69 3.50 -12.91
N LYS A 220 18.06 4.33 -13.74
CA LYS A 220 18.75 5.10 -14.79
C LYS A 220 19.45 6.35 -14.28
N GLN A 221 19.25 6.74 -13.02
CA GLN A 221 19.71 8.02 -12.44
C GLN A 221 21.06 7.91 -11.71
N ASN A 222 21.86 6.87 -11.96
CA ASN A 222 23.22 6.68 -11.41
C ASN A 222 23.34 6.57 -9.87
N TYR A 223 22.24 6.33 -9.16
CA TYR A 223 22.28 5.96 -7.74
C TYR A 223 22.95 4.59 -7.55
N LEU A 224 23.82 4.48 -6.56
CA LEU A 224 24.58 3.26 -6.28
C LEU A 224 23.81 2.30 -5.37
N ARG A 225 23.10 2.84 -4.38
CA ARG A 225 22.42 2.11 -3.30
C ARG A 225 21.00 2.64 -3.13
N ILE A 226 20.05 1.93 -3.71
CA ILE A 226 18.63 2.31 -3.68
C ILE A 226 17.95 1.52 -2.58
N ALA A 227 17.45 2.20 -1.55
CA ALA A 227 16.60 1.62 -0.53
C ALA A 227 15.13 1.70 -0.97
N VAL A 228 14.43 0.57 -0.97
CA VAL A 228 13.02 0.49 -1.36
C VAL A 228 12.20 0.07 -0.16
N VAL A 229 11.32 0.94 0.31
CA VAL A 229 10.44 0.71 1.47
C VAL A 229 9.02 0.49 0.97
N CYS A 230 8.49 -0.73 1.10
CA CYS A 230 7.14 -1.06 0.65
C CYS A 230 6.49 -2.10 1.54
N GLY A 231 5.16 -2.21 1.50
CA GLY A 231 4.43 -3.31 2.09
C GLY A 231 5.04 -4.65 1.69
N ALA A 232 5.22 -5.53 2.67
CA ALA A 232 5.93 -6.81 2.50
C ALA A 232 5.40 -7.63 1.32
N TRP A 233 4.10 -7.57 1.06
CA TRP A 233 3.44 -8.23 -0.06
C TRP A 233 3.99 -7.84 -1.44
N HIS A 234 4.35 -6.57 -1.65
CA HIS A 234 4.80 -6.07 -2.94
C HIS A 234 6.29 -6.34 -3.19
N ALA A 235 7.09 -6.54 -2.14
CA ALA A 235 8.54 -6.68 -2.27
C ALA A 235 9.00 -7.77 -3.27
N PRO A 236 8.41 -8.99 -3.31
CA PRO A 236 8.84 -10.04 -4.24
C PRO A 236 8.82 -9.67 -5.73
N VAL A 237 8.00 -8.71 -6.13
CA VAL A 237 7.88 -8.28 -7.53
C VAL A 237 8.62 -6.98 -7.86
N LEU A 238 9.47 -6.53 -6.93
CA LEU A 238 10.30 -5.33 -7.07
C LEU A 238 11.80 -5.64 -7.03
N ASP A 239 12.16 -6.92 -6.96
CA ASP A 239 13.56 -7.36 -6.94
C ASP A 239 14.24 -7.20 -8.32
N GLU A 240 15.55 -7.42 -8.37
CA GLU A 240 16.32 -7.29 -9.62
C GLU A 240 15.80 -8.22 -10.73
N ALA A 241 15.36 -9.45 -10.39
CA ALA A 241 14.79 -10.36 -11.38
C ALA A 241 13.50 -9.79 -11.99
N ALA A 242 12.62 -9.21 -11.18
CA ALA A 242 11.40 -8.58 -11.62
C ALA A 242 11.66 -7.30 -12.44
N LEU A 243 12.59 -6.46 -11.99
CA LEU A 243 12.94 -5.23 -12.68
C LEU A 243 13.61 -5.52 -14.04
N ASP A 244 14.33 -6.62 -14.17
CA ASP A 244 14.90 -7.11 -15.43
C ASP A 244 13.89 -7.86 -16.32
N GLY A 245 12.65 -8.04 -15.85
CA GLY A 245 11.57 -8.70 -16.61
C GLY A 245 11.71 -10.22 -16.68
N ARG A 246 12.38 -10.83 -15.69
CA ARG A 246 12.57 -12.29 -15.59
C ARG A 246 11.45 -13.01 -14.84
N CYS A 247 10.57 -12.29 -14.13
CA CYS A 247 9.30 -12.85 -13.64
C CYS A 247 8.17 -12.69 -14.67
N GLU A 248 7.21 -13.61 -14.60
CA GLU A 248 6.00 -13.58 -15.43
C GLU A 248 5.23 -12.28 -15.25
N GLY A 249 4.79 -11.69 -16.36
CA GLY A 249 4.02 -10.44 -16.35
C GLY A 249 4.80 -9.20 -15.90
N CYS A 250 6.10 -9.31 -15.61
CA CYS A 250 6.91 -8.22 -15.08
C CYS A 250 7.67 -7.44 -16.14
N ARG A 251 7.55 -7.72 -17.44
CA ARG A 251 8.35 -7.01 -18.46
C ARG A 251 7.88 -5.57 -18.59
N ALA A 252 8.78 -4.67 -18.98
CA ALA A 252 8.42 -3.26 -19.20
C ALA A 252 7.27 -3.08 -20.21
N VAL A 253 7.15 -3.96 -21.20
CA VAL A 253 6.02 -3.95 -22.15
C VAL A 253 4.69 -4.32 -21.48
N ASP A 254 4.71 -5.29 -20.56
CA ASP A 254 3.52 -5.75 -19.83
C ASP A 254 3.05 -4.66 -18.86
N ASP A 255 3.99 -4.04 -18.13
CA ASP A 255 3.69 -2.92 -17.23
C ASP A 255 3.14 -1.71 -17.98
N ASN A 256 3.75 -1.35 -19.13
CA ASN A 256 3.24 -0.26 -19.96
C ASN A 256 1.87 -0.57 -20.53
N ALA A 257 1.57 -1.82 -20.90
CA ALA A 257 0.26 -2.24 -21.38
C ALA A 257 -0.80 -2.09 -20.28
N ARG A 258 -0.50 -2.52 -19.04
CA ARG A 258 -1.40 -2.38 -17.88
C ARG A 258 -1.71 -0.92 -17.53
N LEU A 259 -0.72 -0.05 -17.64
CA LEU A 259 -0.87 1.36 -17.28
C LEU A 259 -1.44 2.23 -18.41
N LYS A 260 -1.57 1.69 -19.63
CA LYS A 260 -2.02 2.45 -20.79
C LYS A 260 -3.53 2.68 -20.72
N GLY A 261 -3.94 3.93 -20.96
CA GLY A 261 -5.35 4.27 -21.08
C GLY A 261 -6.13 4.30 -19.76
N LEU A 262 -5.45 4.17 -18.62
CA LEU A 262 -6.12 4.30 -17.32
C LEU A 262 -6.84 5.65 -17.21
N PRO A 263 -8.08 5.67 -16.69
CA PRO A 263 -8.83 6.90 -16.49
C PRO A 263 -8.10 7.81 -15.49
N LYS A 264 -8.41 9.11 -15.54
CA LYS A 264 -7.72 10.12 -14.74
C LYS A 264 -8.71 11.14 -14.20
N THR A 265 -8.50 11.56 -12.96
CA THR A 265 -9.15 12.72 -12.36
C THR A 265 -8.12 13.67 -11.74
N LYS A 266 -8.40 14.97 -11.70
CA LYS A 266 -7.48 15.94 -11.12
C LYS A 266 -7.51 15.85 -9.59
N THR A 267 -6.39 15.48 -8.99
CA THR A 267 -6.24 15.36 -7.53
C THR A 267 -5.53 16.57 -6.92
N GLN A 268 -5.80 16.80 -5.64
CA GLN A 268 -5.02 17.66 -4.76
C GLN A 268 -4.50 16.84 -3.58
N CYS A 269 -3.33 17.20 -3.06
CA CYS A 269 -2.71 16.53 -1.92
C CYS A 269 -2.30 17.56 -0.86
N THR A 270 -2.58 17.27 0.41
CA THR A 270 -2.11 18.07 1.56
C THR A 270 -1.90 17.18 2.78
N TRP A 271 -1.12 17.67 3.75
CA TRP A 271 -1.08 17.09 5.09
C TRP A 271 -2.26 17.56 5.92
N ILE A 272 -2.79 16.68 6.77
CA ILE A 272 -3.76 17.01 7.80
C ILE A 272 -3.36 16.36 9.14
N PRO A 273 -3.75 16.94 10.29
CA PRO A 273 -3.70 16.25 11.56
C PRO A 273 -4.54 14.97 11.53
N TRP A 274 -4.06 13.93 12.20
CA TRP A 274 -4.77 12.66 12.34
C TRP A 274 -4.85 12.24 13.81
N THR A 275 -5.60 11.19 14.10
CA THR A 275 -5.72 10.66 15.46
C THR A 275 -5.46 9.16 15.48
N HIS A 276 -4.94 8.65 16.59
CA HIS A 276 -4.72 7.21 16.77
C HIS A 276 -6.02 6.41 16.58
N SER A 277 -7.15 6.91 17.07
CA SER A 277 -8.46 6.26 16.87
C SER A 277 -8.85 6.01 15.40
N ARG A 278 -8.38 6.87 14.49
CA ARG A 278 -8.62 6.77 13.04
C ARG A 278 -7.57 5.92 12.31
N LEU A 279 -6.68 5.25 13.03
CA LEU A 279 -5.77 4.24 12.49
C LEU A 279 -6.33 2.84 12.64
N THR A 280 -7.51 2.68 13.25
CA THR A 280 -8.10 1.36 13.50
C THR A 280 -8.64 0.76 12.21
N PHE A 281 -8.56 -0.56 12.07
CA PHE A 281 -9.30 -1.27 11.00
C PHE A 281 -10.80 -0.94 11.05
N HIS A 282 -11.35 -0.71 12.24
CA HIS A 282 -12.75 -0.28 12.44
C HIS A 282 -13.10 1.05 11.77
N SER A 283 -12.11 1.92 11.50
CA SER A 283 -12.32 3.16 10.73
C SER A 283 -12.25 2.98 9.21
N GLY A 284 -12.12 1.73 8.72
CA GLY A 284 -12.05 1.42 7.29
C GLY A 284 -10.68 1.66 6.65
N TYR A 285 -9.65 1.95 7.45
CA TYR A 285 -8.29 2.08 6.93
C TYR A 285 -7.65 0.70 6.72
N GLY A 286 -7.41 0.35 5.45
CA GLY A 286 -6.98 -0.99 5.04
C GLY A 286 -5.60 -1.44 5.55
N ALA A 287 -4.74 -0.51 5.97
CA ALA A 287 -3.46 -0.81 6.62
C ALA A 287 -3.49 -0.50 8.12
N GLY A 288 -4.69 -0.42 8.72
CA GLY A 288 -4.89 -0.07 10.12
C GLY A 288 -4.26 -1.04 11.10
N VAL A 289 -4.38 -0.71 12.38
CA VAL A 289 -3.94 -1.56 13.49
C VAL A 289 -5.10 -1.76 14.47
N HIS A 290 -5.15 -2.91 15.14
CA HIS A 290 -6.24 -3.20 16.08
C HIS A 290 -6.26 -2.23 17.27
N SER A 291 -5.09 -1.85 17.79
CA SER A 291 -4.95 -1.05 19.01
C SER A 291 -3.90 0.07 18.84
N PRO A 292 -4.20 1.16 18.12
CA PRO A 292 -3.21 2.19 17.73
C PRO A 292 -2.68 3.09 18.86
N GLY A 293 -3.17 2.92 20.09
CA GLY A 293 -2.83 3.77 21.24
C GLY A 293 -2.30 3.01 22.46
N TRP A 294 -1.91 1.75 22.28
CA TRP A 294 -1.36 0.89 23.33
C TRP A 294 0.13 0.65 23.12
#